data_AF-A0A9D7C9N8-F1
#
_entry.id   AF-A0A9D7C9N8-F1
#
_cell.length_a   1.000
_cell.length_b   1.000
_cell.length_c   1.000
_cell.angle_alpha   90.00
_cell.angle_beta   90.00
_cell.angle_gamma   90.00
#
_symmetry.space_group_name_H-M   'P 1'
#
loop_
_entity.id
_entity.type
_entity.pdbx_description
1 polymer ?
#
loop_
_entity_poly.entity_id
_entity_poly.type
_entity_poly.pdbx_seq_one_letter_code
_entity_poly.pdbx_strand_id
1 'polypeptide(L)'
;MSPSNLHTTNPASKKNFLFPSIAGIIFIVIILLLVIFFPCPTSSQFVVFRIVLSIAIAGFAAVIPGFFSFKYKTVVSAGGAIAVFAFTYLFNPTLINTEDKCNEPIDFTFFLEDSTGVNPLKSSGKLILLVENDKREELIDGEGSASFKRLPFDMLGKTGRVQLEADGWQFANTKNVTELKLEGRSAQLIIRRDNSLCCVSGSIRDNSNKFLEGVKVSINSTFDETDAHGSFSLTIPPSEQEEEQRLTAYKPGYIIWEDKVYPATRKHVSIIMTHQK
;
A
#
# COMPACT_ATOMS: atom_id res chain seq x y z
N MET A 1 -45.22 86.25 26.38
CA MET A 1 -44.23 85.56 27.24
C MET A 1 -44.33 84.06 26.92
N SER A 2 -43.16 83.42 26.72
CA SER A 2 -42.85 82.06 26.24
C SER A 2 -43.59 80.88 26.96
N PRO A 3 -43.32 79.57 26.66
CA PRO A 3 -43.66 78.73 25.48
C PRO A 3 -44.29 77.36 25.90
N SER A 4 -44.60 76.44 24.98
CA SER A 4 -44.48 74.95 25.15
C SER A 4 -45.09 74.23 23.94
N ASN A 5 -44.32 73.65 23.01
CA ASN A 5 -43.53 72.40 23.04
C ASN A 5 -44.15 71.36 22.10
N LEU A 6 -43.62 71.31 20.88
CA LEU A 6 -43.75 70.20 19.94
C LEU A 6 -43.14 68.94 20.56
N HIS A 7 -43.92 67.87 20.67
CA HIS A 7 -43.39 66.53 20.84
C HIS A 7 -42.74 66.08 19.53
N THR A 8 -41.41 66.08 19.49
CA THR A 8 -40.63 65.40 18.46
C THR A 8 -40.50 63.93 18.82
N THR A 9 -41.04 63.05 17.98
CA THR A 9 -40.75 61.62 18.02
C THR A 9 -39.32 61.40 17.51
N ASN A 10 -38.45 60.93 18.39
CA ASN A 10 -37.06 60.60 18.10
C ASN A 10 -36.99 59.35 17.19
N PRO A 11 -36.38 59.39 15.99
CA PRO A 11 -36.18 58.20 15.17
C PRO A 11 -35.04 57.37 15.76
N ALA A 12 -35.39 56.29 16.45
CA ALA A 12 -34.44 55.35 17.03
C ALA A 12 -33.51 54.74 15.95
N SER A 13 -32.23 55.11 16.06
CA SER A 13 -31.00 54.40 15.64
C SER A 13 -31.13 53.24 14.63
N LYS A 14 -30.83 53.55 13.35
CA LYS A 14 -30.50 52.57 12.29
C LYS A 14 -29.13 51.86 12.49
N LYS A 15 -28.40 52.11 13.58
CA LYS A 15 -27.04 51.56 13.80
C LYS A 15 -27.00 50.17 14.44
N ASN A 16 -28.13 49.65 14.92
CA ASN A 16 -28.17 48.41 15.71
C ASN A 16 -28.26 47.11 14.87
N PHE A 17 -28.42 47.23 13.55
CA PHE A 17 -28.66 46.07 12.66
C PHE A 17 -27.43 45.66 11.82
N LEU A 18 -26.35 46.45 11.85
CA LEU A 18 -25.16 46.23 11.01
C LEU A 18 -24.18 45.20 11.62
N PHE A 19 -24.01 45.22 12.95
CA PHE A 19 -23.08 44.34 13.67
C PHE A 19 -23.40 42.84 13.54
N PRO A 20 -24.67 42.38 13.64
CA PRO A 20 -24.99 40.96 13.54
C PRO A 20 -24.68 40.36 12.15
N SER A 21 -24.89 41.14 11.09
CA SER A 21 -24.69 40.72 9.71
C SER A 21 -23.21 40.49 9.39
N ILE A 22 -22.32 41.37 9.88
CA ILE A 22 -20.87 41.24 9.70
C ILE A 22 -20.35 40.00 10.44
N ALA A 23 -20.82 39.77 11.67
CA ALA A 23 -20.44 38.59 12.45
C ALA A 23 -20.86 37.27 11.76
N GLY A 24 -22.05 37.23 11.16
CA GLY A 24 -22.53 36.06 10.41
C GLY A 24 -21.67 35.74 9.18
N ILE A 25 -21.29 36.76 8.40
CA ILE A 25 -20.42 36.58 7.22
C ILE A 25 -19.04 36.05 7.62
N ILE A 26 -18.43 36.62 8.68
CA ILE A 26 -17.15 36.14 9.20
C ILE A 26 -17.24 34.66 9.60
N PHE A 27 -18.34 34.26 10.25
CA PHE A 27 -18.53 32.88 10.69
C PHE A 27 -18.66 31.91 9.51
N ILE A 28 -19.38 32.30 8.45
CA ILE A 28 -19.50 31.51 7.23
C ILE A 28 -18.12 31.33 6.56
N VAL A 29 -17.33 32.40 6.48
CA VAL A 29 -15.97 32.35 5.91
C VAL A 29 -15.05 31.44 6.72
N ILE A 30 -15.12 31.49 8.06
CA ILE A 30 -14.34 30.61 8.93
C ILE A 30 -14.72 29.13 8.74
N ILE A 31 -16.01 28.82 8.65
CA ILE A 31 -16.48 27.46 8.38
C ILE A 31 -16.02 26.98 7.00
N LEU A 32 -16.09 27.85 5.98
CA LEU A 32 -15.60 27.52 4.64
C LEU A 32 -14.09 27.23 4.64
N LEU A 33 -13.31 28.03 5.36
CA LEU A 33 -11.88 27.79 5.57
C LEU A 33 -11.62 26.46 6.29
N LEU A 34 -12.37 26.15 7.34
CA LEU A 34 -12.26 24.88 8.05
C LEU A 34 -12.54 23.68 7.12
N VAL A 35 -13.54 23.77 6.25
CA VAL A 35 -13.85 22.71 5.28
C VAL A 35 -12.72 22.50 4.26
N ILE A 36 -12.03 23.58 3.86
CA ILE A 36 -10.89 23.50 2.94
C ILE A 36 -9.65 22.91 3.63
N PHE A 37 -9.39 23.28 4.88
CA PHE A 37 -8.21 22.82 5.62
C PHE A 37 -8.37 21.44 6.27
N PHE A 38 -9.60 21.02 6.59
CA PHE A 38 -9.90 19.73 7.23
C PHE A 38 -10.87 18.90 6.36
N PRO A 39 -10.41 18.36 5.22
CA PRO A 39 -11.26 17.59 4.30
C PRO A 39 -11.73 16.24 4.88
N CYS A 40 -11.05 15.71 5.91
CA CYS A 40 -11.42 14.47 6.61
C CYS A 40 -11.67 14.73 8.10
N PRO A 41 -12.83 15.29 8.48
CA PRO A 41 -13.19 15.46 9.89
C PRO A 41 -13.51 14.11 10.55
N THR A 42 -13.03 13.92 11.78
CA THR A 42 -13.38 12.76 12.61
C THR A 42 -14.87 12.80 13.00
N SER A 43 -15.45 11.66 13.40
CA SER A 43 -16.88 11.57 13.80
C SER A 43 -17.25 12.60 14.86
N SER A 44 -16.36 12.86 15.82
CA SER A 44 -16.56 13.88 16.87
C SER A 44 -16.51 15.31 16.32
N GLN A 45 -15.58 15.61 15.40
CA GLN A 45 -15.50 16.92 14.76
C GLN A 45 -16.73 17.22 13.91
N PHE A 46 -17.29 16.22 13.24
CA PHE A 46 -18.54 16.36 12.48
C PHE A 46 -19.71 16.80 13.34
N VAL A 47 -19.86 16.20 14.53
CA VAL A 47 -20.89 16.59 15.51
C VAL A 47 -20.67 18.03 15.97
N VAL A 48 -19.43 18.41 16.28
CA VAL A 48 -19.09 19.78 16.69
C VAL A 48 -19.40 20.78 15.57
N PHE A 49 -18.97 20.52 14.34
CA PHE A 49 -19.25 21.38 13.19
C PHE A 49 -20.74 21.53 12.93
N ARG A 50 -21.52 20.44 13.04
CA ARG A 50 -22.98 20.46 12.90
C ARG A 50 -23.63 21.35 13.97
N ILE A 51 -23.21 21.22 15.23
CA ILE A 51 -23.75 22.03 16.34
C ILE A 51 -23.43 23.50 16.11
N VAL A 52 -22.17 23.80 15.80
CA VAL A 52 -21.68 25.16 15.59
C VAL A 52 -22.36 25.82 14.39
N LEU A 53 -22.52 25.11 13.28
CA LEU A 53 -23.25 25.58 12.10
C LEU A 53 -24.73 25.85 12.40
N SER A 54 -25.39 24.94 13.13
CA SER A 54 -26.81 25.11 13.48
C SER A 54 -27.02 26.33 14.38
N ILE A 55 -26.11 26.59 15.32
CA ILE A 55 -26.13 27.78 16.18
C ILE A 55 -25.95 29.05 15.35
N ALA A 56 -25.03 29.04 14.38
CA ALA A 56 -24.78 30.18 13.51
C ALA A 56 -26.00 30.56 12.67
N ILE A 57 -26.65 29.57 12.05
CA ILE A 57 -27.86 29.79 11.24
C ILE A 57 -29.01 30.30 12.12
N ALA A 58 -29.16 29.75 13.34
CA ALA A 58 -30.15 30.23 14.29
C ALA A 58 -29.90 31.68 14.74
N GLY A 59 -28.64 32.03 15.00
CA GLY A 59 -28.23 33.39 15.34
C GLY A 59 -28.55 34.39 14.22
N PHE A 60 -28.31 34.00 12.96
CA PHE A 60 -28.70 34.81 11.81
C PHE A 60 -30.23 34.95 11.68
N ALA A 61 -30.98 33.86 11.91
CA ALA A 61 -32.44 33.88 11.85
C ALA A 61 -33.07 34.75 12.93
N ALA A 62 -32.42 34.95 14.08
CA ALA A 62 -32.88 35.84 15.15
C ALA A 62 -32.99 37.31 14.70
N VAL A 63 -32.25 37.69 13.66
CA VAL A 63 -32.17 39.07 13.15
C VAL A 63 -33.33 39.35 12.19
N ILE A 64 -33.88 38.34 11.53
CA ILE A 64 -34.95 38.51 10.54
C ILE A 64 -36.29 38.72 11.26
N PRO A 65 -36.98 39.85 11.07
CA PRO A 65 -38.29 40.08 11.69
C PRO A 65 -39.34 39.12 11.09
N GLY A 66 -39.93 38.27 11.92
CA GLY A 66 -40.99 37.34 11.55
C GLY A 66 -41.20 36.23 12.59
N PHE A 67 -42.43 35.72 12.71
CA PHE A 67 -42.73 34.57 13.55
C PHE A 67 -42.65 33.28 12.74
N PHE A 68 -41.50 32.60 12.82
CA PHE A 68 -41.36 31.23 12.31
C PHE A 68 -41.77 30.24 13.42
N SER A 69 -42.84 29.47 13.21
CA SER A 69 -43.30 28.46 14.17
C SER A 69 -43.11 27.06 13.61
N PHE A 70 -42.33 26.24 14.29
CA PHE A 70 -42.08 24.86 13.89
C PHE A 70 -42.62 23.90 14.97
N LYS A 71 -43.52 23.01 14.55
CA LYS A 71 -44.06 21.91 15.38
C LYS A 71 -43.56 20.59 14.83
N TYR A 72 -42.80 19.85 15.64
CA TYR A 72 -42.31 18.52 15.29
C TYR A 72 -42.83 17.49 16.30
N LYS A 73 -43.51 16.45 15.79
CA LYS A 73 -44.10 15.31 16.52
C LYS A 73 -44.58 15.66 17.94
N THR A 74 -45.74 16.30 18.10
CA THR A 74 -46.51 16.58 19.36
C THR A 74 -45.75 17.07 20.62
N VAL A 75 -44.42 17.17 20.61
CA VAL A 75 -43.55 17.28 21.79
C VAL A 75 -42.66 18.51 21.70
N VAL A 76 -42.35 19.01 20.49
CA VAL A 76 -41.47 20.16 20.29
C VAL A 76 -42.20 21.26 19.51
N SER A 77 -42.49 22.36 20.19
CA SER A 77 -43.00 23.61 19.59
C SER A 77 -41.99 24.71 19.87
N ALA A 78 -41.27 25.15 18.83
CA ALA A 78 -40.29 26.21 18.92
C ALA A 78 -40.71 27.38 18.03
N GLY A 79 -40.34 28.60 18.43
CA GLY A 79 -40.58 29.85 17.69
C GLY A 79 -39.28 30.59 17.38
N GLY A 80 -39.28 31.37 16.30
CA GLY A 80 -38.18 32.27 15.94
C GLY A 80 -36.84 31.54 15.72
N ALA A 81 -35.75 32.06 16.30
CA ALA A 81 -34.41 31.50 16.15
C ALA A 81 -34.28 30.06 16.67
N ILE A 82 -35.01 29.71 17.75
CA ILE A 82 -34.98 28.35 18.33
C ILE A 82 -35.62 27.35 17.35
N ALA A 83 -36.66 27.76 16.61
CA ALA A 83 -37.26 26.94 15.58
C ALA A 83 -36.30 26.68 14.42
N VAL A 84 -35.51 27.67 14.03
CA VAL A 84 -34.50 27.53 12.97
C VAL A 84 -33.31 26.67 13.43
N PHE A 85 -32.87 26.80 14.68
CA PHE A 85 -31.88 25.88 15.28
C PHE A 85 -32.39 24.44 15.25
N ALA A 86 -33.60 24.21 15.79
CA ALA A 86 -34.19 22.88 15.83
C ALA A 86 -34.38 22.31 14.42
N PHE A 87 -34.85 23.14 13.47
CA PHE A 87 -35.02 22.73 12.09
C PHE A 87 -33.68 22.35 11.44
N THR A 88 -32.67 23.21 11.49
CA THR A 88 -31.35 22.92 10.90
C THR A 88 -30.67 21.74 11.58
N TYR A 89 -30.74 21.64 12.91
CA TYR A 89 -30.18 20.51 13.64
C TYR A 89 -30.89 19.19 13.26
N LEU A 90 -32.23 19.15 13.26
CA LEU A 90 -33.00 17.92 13.04
C LEU A 90 -33.15 17.53 11.55
N PHE A 91 -33.33 18.51 10.67
CA PHE A 91 -33.36 18.38 9.20
C PHE A 91 -31.99 18.64 8.57
N ASN A 92 -30.91 18.25 9.25
CA ASN A 92 -29.73 17.91 8.46
C ASN A 92 -30.11 16.66 7.66
N PRO A 93 -30.11 16.68 6.32
CA PRO A 93 -30.09 15.42 5.59
C PRO A 93 -28.98 14.60 6.23
N THR A 94 -29.21 13.31 6.50
CA THR A 94 -28.11 12.39 6.77
C THR A 94 -27.13 12.65 5.64
N LEU A 95 -26.06 13.40 5.93
CA LEU A 95 -25.04 13.72 4.94
C LEU A 95 -24.54 12.34 4.55
N ILE A 96 -24.98 11.94 3.36
CA ILE A 96 -24.79 10.64 2.78
C ILE A 96 -23.32 10.35 2.94
N ASN A 97 -23.00 9.39 3.79
CA ASN A 97 -21.73 8.71 3.89
C ASN A 97 -20.53 9.58 3.47
N THR A 98 -20.32 10.74 4.12
CA THR A 98 -19.07 11.49 3.90
C THR A 98 -17.85 10.74 4.44
N GLU A 99 -18.05 9.55 5.00
CA GLU A 99 -17.02 8.52 5.16
C GLU A 99 -16.38 8.11 3.81
N ASP A 100 -17.05 8.29 2.67
CA ASP A 100 -16.61 7.72 1.39
C ASP A 100 -15.25 8.29 0.92
N LYS A 101 -14.98 9.59 1.07
CA LYS A 101 -13.68 10.16 0.63
C LYS A 101 -12.50 9.78 1.53
N CYS A 102 -12.75 9.38 2.78
CA CYS A 102 -11.71 9.13 3.78
C CYS A 102 -11.60 7.63 4.13
N ASN A 103 -12.53 6.79 3.65
CA ASN A 103 -12.51 5.34 3.73
C ASN A 103 -12.50 4.69 2.34
N GLU A 104 -12.28 5.47 1.29
CA GLU A 104 -12.16 4.96 -0.07
C GLU A 104 -10.99 3.97 -0.13
N PRO A 105 -11.23 2.72 -0.59
CA PRO A 105 -10.16 1.75 -0.74
C PRO A 105 -9.08 2.31 -1.67
N ILE A 106 -7.83 2.22 -1.24
CA ILE A 106 -6.68 2.69 -2.00
C ILE A 106 -6.05 1.56 -2.78
N ASP A 107 -5.36 1.91 -3.86
CA ASP A 107 -4.46 0.99 -4.53
C ASP A 107 -3.03 1.34 -4.10
N PHE A 108 -2.25 0.32 -3.71
CA PHE A 108 -0.85 0.48 -3.32
C PHE A 108 0.04 -0.43 -4.15
N THR A 109 1.05 0.14 -4.78
CA THR A 109 1.93 -0.61 -5.70
C THR A 109 3.34 -0.72 -5.14
N PHE A 110 3.84 -1.96 -5.06
CA PHE A 110 5.25 -2.22 -4.79
C PHE A 110 6.01 -2.38 -6.10
N PHE A 111 7.10 -1.63 -6.27
CA PHE A 111 8.02 -1.77 -7.38
C PHE A 111 9.24 -2.56 -6.90
N LEU A 112 9.58 -3.64 -7.61
CA LEU A 112 10.72 -4.49 -7.26
C LEU A 112 11.91 -4.13 -8.15
N GLU A 113 12.95 -3.55 -7.54
CA GLU A 113 14.13 -3.04 -8.22
C GLU A 113 15.39 -3.75 -7.70
N ASP A 114 16.44 -3.84 -8.53
CA ASP A 114 17.77 -4.19 -8.05
C ASP A 114 18.54 -2.95 -7.53
N SER A 115 19.79 -3.12 -7.13
CA SER A 115 20.63 -2.00 -6.66
C SER A 115 20.94 -0.96 -7.75
N THR A 116 20.62 -1.24 -9.01
CA THR A 116 20.83 -0.35 -10.16
C THR A 116 19.54 0.37 -10.59
N GLY A 117 18.40 0.07 -9.96
CA GLY A 117 17.09 0.63 -10.30
C GLY A 117 16.44 -0.03 -11.52
N VAL A 118 16.92 -1.21 -11.93
CA VAL A 118 16.30 -2.02 -12.98
C VAL A 118 15.32 -2.99 -12.31
N ASN A 119 14.24 -3.36 -13.01
CA ASN A 119 13.26 -4.34 -12.55
C ASN A 119 13.64 -5.73 -13.10
N PRO A 120 14.36 -6.57 -12.34
CA PRO A 120 14.86 -7.83 -12.88
C PRO A 120 13.81 -8.96 -12.88
N LEU A 121 12.76 -8.81 -12.08
CA LEU A 121 11.75 -9.84 -11.87
C LEU A 121 10.44 -9.40 -12.54
N LYS A 122 10.10 -9.99 -13.69
CA LYS A 122 8.92 -9.64 -14.50
C LYS A 122 8.06 -10.87 -14.73
N SER A 123 6.76 -10.75 -14.49
CA SER A 123 5.78 -11.84 -14.63
C SER A 123 6.17 -13.13 -13.88
N SER A 124 6.89 -13.02 -12.77
CA SER A 124 7.43 -14.16 -12.03
C SER A 124 7.43 -13.90 -10.54
N GLY A 125 6.96 -14.88 -9.76
CA GLY A 125 6.80 -14.76 -8.31
C GLY A 125 5.57 -13.95 -7.88
N LYS A 126 5.44 -13.80 -6.56
CA LYS A 126 4.37 -13.04 -5.93
C LYS A 126 4.84 -12.32 -4.67
N LEU A 127 4.14 -11.26 -4.32
CA LEU A 127 4.29 -10.59 -3.03
C LEU A 127 3.12 -10.92 -2.12
N ILE A 128 3.43 -11.08 -0.84
CA ILE A 128 2.43 -11.26 0.22
C ILE A 128 2.56 -10.07 1.17
N LEU A 129 1.50 -9.28 1.29
CA LEU A 129 1.41 -8.17 2.23
C LEU A 129 0.61 -8.62 3.45
N LEU A 130 1.19 -8.47 4.63
CA LEU A 130 0.55 -8.70 5.91
C LEU A 130 0.55 -7.40 6.72
N VAL A 131 -0.63 -6.85 6.98
CA VAL A 131 -0.82 -5.68 7.84
C VAL A 131 -1.78 -6.07 8.96
N GLU A 132 -1.27 -6.10 10.20
CA GLU A 132 -2.02 -6.59 11.37
C GLU A 132 -2.57 -8.01 11.12
N ASN A 133 -3.87 -8.14 10.88
CA ASN A 133 -4.56 -9.41 10.62
C ASN A 133 -5.01 -9.57 9.15
N ASP A 134 -4.79 -8.59 8.28
CA ASP A 134 -5.13 -8.68 6.86
C ASP A 134 -3.91 -9.18 6.08
N LYS A 135 -4.06 -10.34 5.44
CA LYS A 135 -3.06 -10.97 4.57
C LYS A 135 -3.58 -10.94 3.14
N ARG A 136 -2.79 -10.38 2.23
CA ARG A 136 -3.09 -10.32 0.80
C ARG A 136 -1.91 -10.82 -0.01
N GLU A 137 -2.21 -11.38 -1.17
CA GLU A 137 -1.21 -11.91 -2.10
C GLU A 137 -1.48 -11.31 -3.48
N GLU A 138 -0.43 -10.89 -4.17
CA GLU A 138 -0.51 -10.33 -5.51
C GLU A 138 0.65 -10.83 -6.37
N LEU A 139 0.37 -11.19 -7.62
CA LEU A 139 1.40 -11.63 -8.57
C LEU A 139 2.26 -10.44 -9.01
N ILE A 140 3.51 -10.72 -9.34
CA ILE A 140 4.39 -9.72 -9.95
C ILE A 140 4.05 -9.63 -11.44
N ASP A 141 3.76 -8.42 -11.91
CA ASP A 141 3.35 -8.14 -13.28
C ASP A 141 4.54 -8.05 -14.26
N GLY A 142 4.24 -7.80 -15.54
CA GLY A 142 5.25 -7.67 -16.59
C GLY A 142 6.14 -6.43 -16.48
N GLU A 143 5.78 -5.47 -15.62
CA GLU A 143 6.59 -4.29 -15.33
C GLU A 143 7.51 -4.51 -14.11
N GLY A 144 7.35 -5.63 -13.41
CA GLY A 144 8.10 -5.94 -12.18
C GLY A 144 7.52 -5.25 -10.95
N SER A 145 6.20 -5.05 -10.95
CA SER A 145 5.45 -4.45 -9.86
C SER A 145 4.38 -5.40 -9.34
N ALA A 146 3.91 -5.20 -8.11
CA ALA A 146 2.73 -5.88 -7.58
C ALA A 146 1.78 -4.84 -7.01
N SER A 147 0.56 -4.75 -7.56
CA SER A 147 -0.42 -3.72 -7.22
C SER A 147 -1.55 -4.29 -6.36
N PHE A 148 -1.52 -3.99 -5.07
CA PHE A 148 -2.54 -4.37 -4.11
C PHE A 148 -3.72 -3.41 -4.21
N LYS A 149 -4.79 -3.89 -4.84
CA LYS A 149 -5.99 -3.08 -5.08
C LYS A 149 -6.94 -3.07 -3.90
N ARG A 150 -7.64 -1.96 -3.72
CA ARG A 150 -8.71 -1.80 -2.72
C ARG A 150 -8.27 -2.17 -1.29
N LEU A 151 -7.11 -1.67 -0.88
CA LEU A 151 -6.66 -1.70 0.50
C LEU A 151 -7.49 -0.73 1.35
N PRO A 152 -7.88 -1.11 2.57
CA PRO A 152 -8.49 -0.19 3.52
C PRO A 152 -7.60 1.03 3.77
N PHE A 153 -8.19 2.23 3.78
CA PHE A 153 -7.44 3.48 3.97
C PHE A 153 -6.72 3.54 5.33
N ASP A 154 -7.27 2.89 6.35
CA ASP A 154 -6.67 2.80 7.70
C ASP A 154 -5.38 1.98 7.75
N MET A 155 -5.00 1.29 6.67
CA MET A 155 -3.69 0.66 6.54
C MET A 155 -2.56 1.66 6.27
N LEU A 156 -2.87 2.85 5.74
CA LEU A 156 -1.86 3.87 5.51
C LEU A 156 -1.26 4.34 6.84
N GLY A 157 0.06 4.47 6.86
CA GLY A 157 0.84 4.82 8.03
C GLY A 157 1.11 3.65 8.98
N LYS A 158 0.49 2.48 8.78
CA LYS A 158 0.83 1.25 9.52
C LYS A 158 2.07 0.59 8.92
N THR A 159 2.79 -0.17 9.74
CA THR A 159 3.89 -1.03 9.29
C THR A 159 3.33 -2.37 8.83
N GLY A 160 3.56 -2.69 7.57
CA GLY A 160 3.26 -3.99 6.98
C GLY A 160 4.51 -4.87 6.89
N ARG A 161 4.30 -6.19 6.95
CA ARG A 161 5.29 -7.19 6.57
C ARG A 161 5.06 -7.57 5.12
N VAL A 162 6.09 -7.44 4.30
CA VAL A 162 6.07 -7.85 2.89
C VAL A 162 6.94 -9.08 2.74
N GLN A 163 6.36 -10.16 2.23
CA GLN A 163 7.07 -11.39 1.91
C GLN A 163 7.17 -11.56 0.40
N LEU A 164 8.37 -11.93 -0.07
CA LEU A 164 8.67 -12.25 -1.46
C LEU A 164 8.67 -13.77 -1.63
N GLU A 165 7.85 -14.26 -2.54
CA GLU A 165 7.89 -15.65 -3.01
C GLU A 165 8.28 -15.63 -4.49
N ALA A 166 9.59 -15.72 -4.74
CA ALA A 166 10.18 -15.77 -6.07
C ALA A 166 11.49 -16.56 -6.02
N ASP A 167 11.62 -17.59 -6.85
CA ASP A 167 12.76 -18.50 -6.81
C ASP A 167 14.06 -17.80 -7.23
N GLY A 168 15.11 -18.00 -6.44
CA GLY A 168 16.41 -17.36 -6.67
C GLY A 168 16.49 -15.90 -6.22
N TRP A 169 15.48 -15.36 -5.53
CA TRP A 169 15.40 -13.95 -5.13
C TRP A 169 15.13 -13.76 -3.64
N GLN A 170 15.72 -12.71 -3.10
CA GLN A 170 15.52 -12.25 -1.72
C GLN A 170 15.58 -10.71 -1.67
N PHE A 171 15.11 -10.11 -0.58
CA PHE A 171 15.33 -8.69 -0.35
C PHE A 171 16.81 -8.39 -0.08
N ALA A 172 17.21 -7.13 -0.26
CA ALA A 172 18.58 -6.66 0.01
C ALA A 172 19.08 -7.01 1.43
N ASN A 173 18.15 -7.16 2.39
CA ASN A 173 18.42 -7.52 3.77
C ASN A 173 18.72 -9.03 4.00
N THR A 174 18.93 -9.83 2.95
CA THR A 174 19.19 -11.29 2.99
C THR A 174 18.00 -12.17 3.39
N LYS A 175 16.80 -11.60 3.51
CA LYS A 175 15.59 -12.32 3.91
C LYS A 175 14.55 -12.26 2.81
N ASN A 176 13.62 -13.21 2.85
CA ASN A 176 12.44 -13.20 1.97
C ASN A 176 11.28 -12.39 2.57
N VAL A 177 11.52 -11.73 3.71
CA VAL A 177 10.55 -10.88 4.39
C VAL A 177 11.21 -9.56 4.76
N THR A 178 10.50 -8.46 4.55
CA THR A 178 10.89 -7.12 4.98
C THR A 178 9.71 -6.41 5.64
N GLU A 179 10.00 -5.43 6.50
CA GLU A 179 9.01 -4.57 7.11
C GLU A 179 9.07 -3.20 6.47
N LEU A 180 7.91 -2.61 6.19
CA LEU A 180 7.82 -1.29 5.59
C LEU A 180 6.57 -0.58 6.10
N LYS A 181 6.71 0.71 6.39
CA LYS A 181 5.57 1.59 6.64
C LYS A 181 4.87 1.96 5.33
N LEU A 182 3.56 1.73 5.25
CA LEU A 182 2.77 2.04 4.07
C LEU A 182 2.51 3.56 3.99
N GLU A 183 3.43 4.29 3.37
CA GLU A 183 3.30 5.73 3.15
C GLU A 183 3.01 6.05 1.68
N GLY A 184 2.12 7.01 1.43
CA GLY A 184 1.75 7.39 0.07
C GLY A 184 0.91 6.33 -0.64
N ARG A 185 1.27 5.98 -1.87
CA ARG A 185 0.55 5.01 -2.72
C ARG A 185 1.47 3.98 -3.39
N SER A 186 2.76 4.06 -3.12
CA SER A 186 3.74 3.14 -3.68
C SER A 186 4.99 3.07 -2.82
N ALA A 187 5.74 2.00 -2.99
CA ALA A 187 7.05 1.84 -2.39
C ALA A 187 7.99 1.05 -3.31
N GLN A 188 9.29 1.32 -3.18
CA GLN A 188 10.34 0.58 -3.84
C GLN A 188 10.90 -0.48 -2.89
N LEU A 189 11.04 -1.71 -3.38
CA LEU A 189 11.63 -2.83 -2.66
C LEU A 189 12.87 -3.29 -3.40
N ILE A 190 14.03 -3.15 -2.75
CA ILE A 190 15.30 -3.59 -3.34
C ILE A 190 15.46 -5.10 -3.16
N ILE A 191 15.57 -5.81 -4.27
CA ILE A 191 15.77 -7.26 -4.35
C ILE A 191 17.13 -7.60 -4.95
N ARG A 192 17.58 -8.83 -4.68
CA ARG A 192 18.83 -9.38 -5.21
C ARG A 192 18.73 -10.89 -5.31
N ARG A 193 19.64 -11.49 -6.09
CA ARG A 193 19.79 -12.95 -6.13
C ARG A 193 20.18 -13.48 -4.75
N ASP A 194 19.59 -14.61 -4.35
CA ASP A 194 19.90 -15.30 -3.09
C ASP A 194 20.98 -16.38 -3.24
N ASN A 195 21.49 -16.55 -4.48
CA ASN A 195 22.44 -17.58 -4.89
C ASN A 195 21.94 -19.02 -4.65
N SER A 196 20.65 -19.25 -4.39
CA SER A 196 20.07 -20.60 -4.27
C SER A 196 20.17 -21.38 -5.58
N LEU A 197 20.17 -20.67 -6.72
CA LEU A 197 20.32 -21.24 -8.05
C LEU A 197 21.76 -21.22 -8.58
N CYS A 198 22.75 -20.80 -7.77
CA CYS A 198 24.08 -20.49 -8.30
C CYS A 198 24.89 -21.71 -8.68
N CYS A 199 24.66 -22.86 -8.05
CA CYS A 199 25.75 -23.80 -7.91
C CYS A 199 25.25 -25.25 -7.92
N VAL A 200 25.97 -26.09 -8.65
CA VAL A 200 25.78 -27.54 -8.66
C VAL A 200 27.11 -28.18 -8.32
N SER A 201 27.13 -28.99 -7.26
CA SER A 201 28.31 -29.73 -6.84
C SER A 201 28.02 -31.22 -6.77
N GLY A 202 29.06 -32.01 -6.96
CA GLY A 202 28.91 -33.45 -7.00
C GLY A 202 30.23 -34.20 -7.11
N SER A 203 30.10 -35.51 -7.26
CA SER A 203 31.22 -36.42 -7.45
C SER A 203 30.94 -37.41 -8.57
N ILE A 204 31.96 -37.74 -9.34
CA ILE A 204 31.87 -38.65 -10.49
C ILE A 204 32.73 -39.88 -10.25
N ARG A 205 32.14 -41.05 -10.47
CA ARG A 205 32.79 -42.36 -10.39
C ARG A 205 32.54 -43.18 -11.65
N ASP A 206 33.34 -44.21 -11.86
CA ASP A 206 33.02 -45.26 -12.83
C ASP A 206 32.16 -46.39 -12.22
N ASN A 207 31.79 -47.35 -13.06
CA ASN A 207 31.07 -48.57 -12.66
C ASN A 207 31.87 -49.48 -11.70
N SER A 208 33.17 -49.27 -11.55
CA SER A 208 34.04 -49.96 -10.60
C SER A 208 34.20 -49.19 -9.29
N ASN A 209 33.42 -48.11 -9.10
CA ASN A 209 33.42 -47.22 -7.95
C ASN A 209 34.74 -46.43 -7.77
N LYS A 210 35.55 -46.29 -8.83
CA LYS A 210 36.75 -45.45 -8.86
C LYS A 210 36.37 -44.02 -9.19
N PHE A 211 36.89 -43.05 -8.43
CA PHE A 211 36.72 -41.64 -8.73
C PHE A 211 37.41 -41.24 -10.04
N LEU A 212 36.74 -40.39 -10.82
CA LEU A 212 37.22 -39.97 -12.13
C LEU A 212 37.67 -38.52 -12.10
N GLU A 213 38.97 -38.30 -12.23
CA GLU A 213 39.58 -36.97 -12.41
C GLU A 213 39.50 -36.50 -13.87
N GLY A 214 39.45 -35.18 -14.12
CA GLY A 214 39.44 -34.59 -15.46
C GLY A 214 38.18 -34.90 -16.30
N VAL A 215 37.05 -35.21 -15.66
CA VAL A 215 35.74 -35.26 -16.32
C VAL A 215 35.27 -33.81 -16.50
N LYS A 216 34.96 -33.45 -17.75
CA LYS A 216 34.37 -32.14 -18.06
C LYS A 216 32.89 -32.16 -17.73
N VAL A 217 32.48 -31.32 -16.79
CA VAL A 217 31.10 -31.14 -16.35
C VAL A 217 30.60 -29.80 -16.84
N SER A 218 29.42 -29.75 -17.46
CA SER A 218 28.91 -28.52 -18.07
C SER A 218 27.41 -28.33 -17.91
N ILE A 219 27.01 -27.07 -17.77
CA ILE A 219 25.65 -26.55 -17.88
C ILE A 219 25.73 -25.41 -18.89
N ASN A 220 24.97 -25.50 -19.98
CA ASN A 220 24.97 -24.50 -21.07
C ASN A 220 26.39 -24.15 -21.54
N SER A 221 26.82 -22.89 -21.38
CA SER A 221 28.13 -22.39 -21.81
C SER A 221 29.23 -22.57 -20.75
N THR A 222 28.84 -22.89 -19.51
CA THR A 222 29.73 -22.96 -18.36
C THR A 222 30.20 -24.39 -18.14
N PHE A 223 31.49 -24.57 -17.85
CA PHE A 223 32.05 -25.88 -17.53
C PHE A 223 33.07 -25.81 -16.40
N ASP A 224 33.28 -26.96 -15.76
CA ASP A 224 34.29 -27.22 -14.74
C ASP A 224 34.87 -28.63 -14.97
N GLU A 225 35.99 -28.94 -14.36
CA GLU A 225 36.61 -30.27 -14.42
C GLU A 225 36.72 -30.89 -13.03
N THR A 226 36.45 -32.19 -12.94
CA THR A 226 36.58 -32.91 -11.67
C THR A 226 38.03 -33.00 -11.20
N ASP A 227 38.26 -32.84 -9.90
CA ASP A 227 39.56 -32.99 -9.26
C ASP A 227 40.05 -34.46 -9.14
N ALA A 228 41.20 -34.67 -8.50
CA ALA A 228 41.78 -35.99 -8.22
C ALA A 228 40.89 -36.92 -7.40
N HIS A 229 39.89 -36.38 -6.69
CA HIS A 229 38.89 -37.13 -5.93
C HIS A 229 37.55 -37.23 -6.67
N GLY A 230 37.54 -36.91 -7.97
CA GLY A 230 36.36 -36.93 -8.82
C GLY A 230 35.28 -35.91 -8.44
N SER A 231 35.62 -34.89 -7.67
CA SER A 231 34.67 -33.87 -7.19
C SER A 231 34.65 -32.65 -8.12
N PHE A 232 33.49 -32.04 -8.33
CA PHE A 232 33.32 -30.82 -9.13
C PHE A 232 32.42 -29.81 -8.41
N SER A 233 32.56 -28.52 -8.77
CA SER A 233 31.69 -27.45 -8.26
C SER A 233 31.44 -26.40 -9.34
N LEU A 234 30.37 -26.60 -10.10
CA LEU A 234 30.00 -25.75 -11.21
C LEU A 234 29.19 -24.54 -10.72
N THR A 235 29.66 -23.32 -11.05
CA THR A 235 28.98 -22.06 -10.73
C THR A 235 28.25 -21.51 -11.96
N ILE A 236 26.93 -21.46 -11.92
CA ILE A 236 26.03 -20.99 -12.97
C ILE A 236 25.95 -19.45 -12.95
N PRO A 237 26.31 -18.76 -14.05
CA PRO A 237 26.18 -17.31 -14.15
C PRO A 237 24.74 -16.83 -13.92
N PRO A 238 24.51 -15.68 -13.27
CA PRO A 238 23.16 -15.19 -12.94
C PRO A 238 22.17 -15.06 -14.11
N SER A 239 22.67 -14.88 -15.33
CA SER A 239 21.89 -14.81 -16.57
C SER A 239 21.44 -16.18 -17.09
N GLU A 240 22.09 -17.26 -16.68
CA GLU A 240 21.79 -18.64 -17.08
C GLU A 240 21.13 -19.44 -15.94
N GLN A 241 20.85 -18.81 -14.79
CA GLN A 241 20.20 -19.44 -13.65
C GLN A 241 18.71 -19.67 -13.89
N GLU A 242 18.34 -20.94 -13.81
CA GLU A 242 16.99 -21.49 -13.95
C GLU A 242 16.78 -22.56 -12.88
N GLU A 243 15.51 -22.85 -12.54
CA GLU A 243 15.14 -23.86 -11.55
C GLU A 243 15.57 -25.27 -11.95
N GLU A 244 15.44 -25.60 -13.23
CA GLU A 244 15.86 -26.87 -13.83
C GLU A 244 17.05 -26.62 -14.74
N GLN A 245 18.13 -27.38 -14.55
CA GLN A 245 19.34 -27.28 -15.36
C GLN A 245 19.68 -28.62 -15.99
N ARG A 246 20.20 -28.62 -17.21
CA ARG A 246 20.75 -29.81 -17.85
C ARG A 246 22.23 -29.91 -17.54
N LEU A 247 22.60 -30.90 -16.72
CA LEU A 247 23.99 -31.19 -16.38
C LEU A 247 24.51 -32.28 -17.31
N THR A 248 25.65 -32.01 -17.95
CA THR A 248 26.34 -32.98 -18.81
C THR A 248 27.72 -33.28 -18.25
N ALA A 249 28.12 -34.55 -18.29
CA ALA A 249 29.47 -35.00 -17.94
C ALA A 249 30.10 -35.75 -19.12
N TYR A 250 31.31 -35.36 -19.50
CA TYR A 250 32.04 -35.89 -20.63
C TYR A 250 33.48 -36.21 -20.27
N LYS A 251 33.95 -37.39 -20.69
CA LYS A 251 35.35 -37.81 -20.62
C LYS A 251 35.65 -38.79 -21.76
N PRO A 252 36.77 -38.63 -22.49
CA PRO A 252 37.16 -39.59 -23.53
C PRO A 252 37.21 -41.03 -23.00
N GLY A 253 36.67 -41.98 -23.77
CA GLY A 253 36.58 -43.40 -23.38
C GLY A 253 35.36 -43.75 -22.50
N TYR A 254 34.49 -42.77 -22.21
CA TYR A 254 33.23 -42.96 -21.49
C TYR A 254 32.05 -42.47 -22.33
N ILE A 255 30.89 -43.06 -22.08
CA ILE A 255 29.61 -42.60 -22.62
C ILE A 255 29.27 -41.26 -21.95
N ILE A 256 28.82 -40.28 -22.75
CA ILE A 256 28.34 -38.99 -22.23
C ILE A 256 27.18 -39.26 -21.28
N TRP A 257 27.26 -38.67 -20.09
CA TRP A 257 26.16 -38.68 -19.13
C TRP A 257 25.44 -37.34 -19.19
N GLU A 258 24.12 -37.37 -19.17
CA GLU A 258 23.27 -36.17 -19.06
C GLU A 258 22.07 -36.46 -18.16
N ASP A 259 21.72 -35.49 -17.31
CA ASP A 259 20.50 -35.54 -16.50
C ASP A 259 20.06 -34.13 -16.09
N LYS A 260 18.83 -34.04 -15.57
CA LYS A 260 18.27 -32.82 -14.99
C LYS A 260 18.70 -32.67 -13.54
N VAL A 261 19.11 -31.46 -13.17
CA VAL A 261 19.44 -31.09 -11.78
C VAL A 261 18.68 -29.85 -11.38
N TYR A 262 18.43 -29.72 -10.07
CA TYR A 262 17.67 -28.64 -9.47
C TYR A 262 18.56 -27.89 -8.46
N PRO A 263 19.30 -26.84 -8.88
CA PRO A 263 20.27 -26.15 -8.03
C PRO A 263 19.69 -25.69 -6.68
N ALA A 264 18.42 -25.26 -6.66
CA ALA A 264 17.70 -24.86 -5.45
C ALA A 264 17.72 -25.91 -4.33
N THR A 265 17.75 -27.21 -4.68
CA THR A 265 17.76 -28.30 -3.69
C THR A 265 19.07 -28.42 -2.93
N ARG A 266 20.17 -27.85 -3.46
CA ARG A 266 21.54 -28.00 -2.95
C ARG A 266 21.95 -29.46 -2.72
N LYS A 267 21.30 -30.39 -3.41
CA LYS A 267 21.56 -31.82 -3.28
C LYS A 267 22.86 -32.14 -4.00
N HIS A 268 23.77 -32.82 -3.30
CA HIS A 268 25.00 -33.32 -3.89
C HIS A 268 24.71 -34.35 -4.99
N VAL A 269 25.20 -34.09 -6.21
CA VAL A 269 24.97 -34.95 -7.38
C VAL A 269 25.98 -36.09 -7.39
N SER A 270 25.52 -37.34 -7.49
CA SER A 270 26.40 -38.50 -7.64
C SER A 270 26.23 -39.07 -9.05
N ILE A 271 27.30 -39.04 -9.83
CA ILE A 271 27.30 -39.44 -11.24
C ILE A 271 28.13 -40.72 -11.39
N ILE A 272 27.59 -41.69 -12.12
CA ILE A 272 28.29 -42.92 -12.49
C ILE A 272 28.44 -42.95 -14.01
N MET A 273 29.66 -42.85 -14.51
CA MET A 273 29.96 -42.92 -15.94
C MET A 273 30.29 -44.35 -16.37
N THR A 274 29.83 -44.72 -17.57
CA THR A 274 30.06 -46.05 -18.15
C THR A 274 31.06 -45.97 -19.29
N HIS A 275 31.99 -46.92 -19.37
CA HIS A 275 32.95 -46.99 -20.47
C HIS A 275 32.28 -47.23 -21.82
N GLN A 276 32.81 -46.62 -22.87
CA GLN A 276 32.49 -47.00 -24.25
C GLN A 276 33.10 -48.39 -24.53
N LYS A 277 32.29 -49.30 -25.06
CA LYS A 277 32.74 -50.64 -25.48
C LYS A 277 33.60 -50.59 -26.73
#